data_AF-A0A914CSV3-F1
#
_entry.id   AF-A0A914CSV3-F1
#
_cell.length_a   1.000
_cell.length_b   1.000
_cell.length_c   1.000
_cell.angle_alpha   90.00
_cell.angle_beta   90.00
_cell.angle_gamma   90.00
#
_symmetry.space_group_name_H-M   'P 1'
#
loop_
_entity.id
_entity.type
_entity.pdbx_description
1 polymer ?
#
loop_
_entity_poly.entity_id
_entity_poly.type
_entity_poly.pdbx_seq_one_letter_code
_entity_poly.pdbx_strand_id
1 'polypeptide(L)'
;MEIKLIFLSIFLFNGHVIPKPIELPNESNAIGTPCSTNSKTAWLNIILIIDTSTNMGASRLRQLTLSLSSELSTFTISQGNTRFTSRVAIITYADTANQVAHLTTYANITQIQQALFSINVSSSSSVAGLVNAADYAVRMISDAYGENDQRISVPVLFSSSLNGLDTNIADFVDNIQYLTGQNLITINYNQSNAILTSDLNQWAADSFNFTNDAKVYQNLKWALLQANCYCESAQLTFRDPKTGRLERYADCGLMTEWLDIDQNMTVLSLCEGDAPFAITSQAKFDFIQYHDYLDVDSFYIGLHRNAQKHWVWWDYSLKEFPLGNFTAWASGFNSSSTGDCVYGESATGDNTSPYLWKTGSCYPYLSDIAITVCQHRACDADYDWESNKHGCGLPEKRNEKIKKVVKHGKKDLK
;
A
#
# COMPACT_ATOMS: atom_id res chain seq x y z
N MET A 1 60.01 -39.13 -26.11
CA MET A 1 58.55 -39.27 -25.96
C MET A 1 58.18 -38.54 -24.68
N GLU A 2 57.93 -37.24 -24.77
CA GLU A 2 57.61 -36.36 -23.65
C GLU A 2 56.17 -35.89 -23.81
N ILE A 3 55.33 -36.14 -22.80
CA ILE A 3 53.96 -35.66 -22.72
C ILE A 3 54.00 -34.33 -21.98
N LYS A 4 53.77 -33.22 -22.69
CA LYS A 4 53.52 -31.92 -22.07
C LYS A 4 52.03 -31.81 -21.74
N LEU A 5 51.71 -31.88 -20.45
CA LEU A 5 50.40 -31.58 -19.89
C LEU A 5 50.15 -30.06 -19.99
N ILE A 6 49.12 -29.65 -20.74
CA ILE A 6 48.62 -28.27 -20.76
C ILE A 6 47.55 -28.18 -19.65
N PHE A 7 47.83 -27.41 -18.60
CA PHE A 7 46.82 -27.01 -17.62
C PHE A 7 45.95 -25.91 -18.23
N LEU A 8 44.71 -26.25 -18.58
CA LEU A 8 43.68 -25.30 -18.97
C LEU A 8 42.95 -24.86 -17.70
N SER A 9 43.27 -23.66 -17.20
CA SER A 9 42.52 -23.05 -16.09
C SER A 9 41.18 -22.53 -16.62
N ILE A 10 40.11 -23.29 -16.37
CA ILE A 10 38.73 -22.84 -16.60
C ILE A 10 38.39 -21.85 -15.48
N PHE A 11 38.43 -20.55 -15.80
CA PHE A 11 37.77 -19.54 -14.98
C PHE A 11 36.25 -19.67 -15.20
N LEU A 12 35.58 -20.34 -14.27
CA LEU A 12 34.14 -20.23 -14.12
C LEU A 12 33.84 -18.82 -13.58
N PHE A 13 33.57 -17.88 -14.49
CA PHE A 13 32.85 -16.66 -14.12
C PHE A 13 31.44 -17.08 -13.70
N ASN A 14 31.23 -17.26 -12.40
CA ASN A 14 29.89 -17.13 -11.82
C ASN A 14 29.47 -15.68 -12.05
N GLY A 15 28.82 -15.43 -13.18
CA GLY A 15 28.17 -14.16 -13.45
C GLY A 15 27.13 -13.92 -12.37
N HIS A 16 27.50 -13.18 -11.32
CA HIS A 16 26.53 -12.48 -10.51
C HIS A 16 25.79 -11.57 -11.48
N VAL A 17 24.53 -11.92 -11.75
CA VAL A 17 23.59 -11.01 -12.39
C VAL A 17 23.50 -9.82 -11.44
N ILE A 18 24.18 -8.73 -11.78
CA ILE A 18 24.00 -7.46 -11.10
C ILE A 18 22.52 -7.10 -11.37
N PRO A 19 21.65 -7.07 -10.34
CA PRO A 19 20.27 -6.65 -10.55
C PRO A 19 20.30 -5.27 -11.20
N LYS A 20 19.44 -5.06 -12.19
CA LYS A 20 19.31 -3.76 -12.85
C LYS A 20 19.10 -2.72 -11.74
N PRO A 21 19.86 -1.60 -11.71
CA PRO A 21 19.68 -0.57 -10.71
C PRO A 21 18.20 -0.20 -10.67
N ILE A 22 17.61 -0.24 -9.47
CA ILE A 22 16.31 0.36 -9.26
C ILE A 22 16.48 1.83 -9.67
N GLU A 23 15.79 2.25 -10.72
CA GLU A 23 15.75 3.67 -11.09
C GLU A 23 15.02 4.40 -9.96
N LEU A 24 15.78 4.87 -8.98
CA LEU A 24 15.26 5.74 -7.94
C LEU A 24 14.86 7.09 -8.54
N PRO A 25 13.79 7.70 -8.05
CA PRO A 25 13.31 8.96 -8.58
C PRO A 25 14.41 10.03 -8.56
N ASN A 26 14.51 10.79 -9.66
CA ASN A 26 15.41 11.92 -9.79
C ASN A 26 15.20 12.91 -8.62
N GLU A 27 16.12 12.92 -7.66
CA GLU A 27 15.99 13.83 -6.52
C GLU A 27 16.33 15.26 -6.88
N SER A 28 15.31 16.10 -6.78
CA SER A 28 15.33 17.27 -5.92
C SER A 28 13.99 17.33 -5.19
N ASN A 29 13.96 17.03 -3.88
CA ASN A 29 12.76 17.03 -3.00
C ASN A 29 11.81 15.80 -3.04
N ALA A 30 12.25 14.63 -3.52
CA ALA A 30 11.37 13.46 -3.55
C ALA A 30 11.12 12.91 -2.13
N ILE A 31 9.91 13.11 -1.61
CA ILE A 31 9.44 12.56 -0.32
C ILE A 31 9.49 11.02 -0.39
N GLY A 32 9.06 10.44 -1.51
CA GLY A 32 9.19 9.04 -1.90
C GLY A 32 8.74 8.84 -3.35
N THR A 33 8.76 7.61 -3.85
CA THR A 33 8.22 7.30 -5.19
C THR A 33 6.69 7.35 -5.16
N PRO A 34 5.99 8.21 -5.93
CA PRO A 34 4.53 8.22 -5.91
C PRO A 34 3.96 6.92 -6.47
N CYS A 35 2.84 6.45 -5.92
CA CYS A 35 2.12 5.31 -6.49
C CYS A 35 1.69 5.58 -7.93
N SER A 36 1.61 4.52 -8.74
CA SER A 36 1.11 4.58 -10.11
C SER A 36 -0.24 5.29 -10.22
N THR A 37 -0.38 6.06 -11.31
CA THR A 37 -1.64 6.71 -11.70
C THR A 37 -2.39 5.93 -12.80
N ASN A 38 -1.87 4.76 -13.18
CA ASN A 38 -2.34 3.98 -14.33
C ASN A 38 -3.51 3.06 -13.96
N SER A 39 -4.75 3.52 -14.17
CA SER A 39 -5.94 2.71 -13.89
C SER A 39 -6.14 1.51 -14.81
N LYS A 40 -5.49 1.47 -15.99
CA LYS A 40 -5.65 0.37 -16.95
C LYS A 40 -5.06 -0.94 -16.45
N THR A 41 -4.06 -0.88 -15.59
CA THR A 41 -3.34 -2.03 -15.05
C THR A 41 -3.56 -2.20 -13.55
N ALA A 42 -4.47 -1.42 -12.96
CA ALA A 42 -4.92 -1.63 -11.59
C ALA A 42 -5.53 -3.04 -11.44
N TRP A 43 -5.28 -3.66 -10.29
CA TRP A 43 -5.61 -5.06 -10.04
C TRP A 43 -6.49 -5.18 -8.79
N LEU A 44 -7.75 -4.79 -8.97
CA LEU A 44 -8.69 -4.59 -7.86
C LEU A 44 -9.99 -5.38 -8.02
N ASN A 45 -10.55 -5.79 -6.90
CA ASN A 45 -11.95 -6.17 -6.78
C ASN A 45 -12.72 -4.96 -6.24
N ILE A 46 -13.38 -4.20 -7.11
CA ILE A 46 -14.11 -2.98 -6.74
C ILE A 46 -15.55 -3.36 -6.38
N ILE A 47 -15.98 -3.09 -5.16
CA ILE A 47 -17.33 -3.45 -4.69
C ILE A 47 -18.12 -2.16 -4.44
N LEU A 48 -19.03 -1.83 -5.35
CA LEU A 48 -19.84 -0.61 -5.25
C LEU A 48 -21.08 -0.89 -4.39
N ILE A 49 -21.23 -0.16 -3.29
CA ILE A 49 -22.37 -0.26 -2.37
C ILE A 49 -23.16 1.04 -2.48
N ILE A 50 -24.27 1.02 -3.23
CA ILE A 50 -24.97 2.21 -3.71
C ILE A 50 -26.29 2.40 -2.97
N ASP A 51 -26.43 3.52 -2.27
CA ASP A 51 -27.72 3.98 -1.73
C ASP A 51 -28.68 4.31 -2.87
N THR A 52 -29.83 3.64 -2.84
CA THR A 52 -30.95 3.80 -3.78
C THR A 52 -32.22 4.24 -3.06
N SER A 53 -32.13 4.65 -1.79
CA SER A 53 -33.27 5.16 -1.03
C SER A 53 -33.85 6.43 -1.66
N THR A 54 -35.07 6.78 -1.23
CA THR A 54 -35.72 8.02 -1.69
C THR A 54 -34.91 9.28 -1.37
N ASN A 55 -34.07 9.26 -0.33
CA ASN A 55 -33.15 10.34 0.00
C ASN A 55 -32.06 10.55 -1.06
N MET A 56 -31.64 9.50 -1.76
CA MET A 56 -30.70 9.66 -2.87
C MET A 56 -31.32 10.50 -3.98
N GLY A 57 -32.57 10.24 -4.34
CA GLY A 57 -33.32 10.97 -5.36
C GLY A 57 -32.85 10.66 -6.80
N ALA A 58 -33.79 10.61 -7.74
CA ALA A 58 -33.55 10.05 -9.07
C ALA A 58 -32.48 10.81 -9.87
N SER A 59 -32.45 12.15 -9.79
CA SER A 59 -31.48 12.97 -10.51
C SER A 59 -30.04 12.72 -10.01
N ARG A 60 -29.83 12.65 -8.69
CA ARG A 60 -28.49 12.42 -8.11
C ARG A 60 -28.01 10.99 -8.36
N LEU A 61 -28.89 9.99 -8.25
CA LEU A 61 -28.55 8.61 -8.61
C LEU A 61 -28.19 8.47 -10.09
N ARG A 62 -28.90 9.18 -10.97
CA ARG A 62 -28.56 9.21 -12.40
C ARG A 62 -27.20 9.84 -12.67
N GLN A 63 -26.87 10.94 -11.99
CA GLN A 63 -25.54 11.56 -12.08
C GLN A 63 -24.45 10.61 -11.56
N LEU A 64 -24.69 9.96 -10.41
CA LEU A 64 -23.78 8.95 -9.85
C LEU A 64 -23.46 7.84 -10.85
N THR A 65 -24.49 7.20 -11.41
CA THR A 65 -24.32 6.07 -12.33
C THR A 65 -23.62 6.47 -13.64
N LEU A 66 -23.88 7.68 -14.15
CA LEU A 66 -23.17 8.24 -15.32
C LEU A 66 -21.69 8.46 -15.03
N SER A 67 -21.37 9.08 -13.89
CA SER A 67 -19.98 9.36 -13.54
C SER A 67 -19.19 8.11 -13.21
N LEU A 68 -19.78 7.14 -12.50
CA LEU A 68 -19.16 5.82 -12.27
C LEU A 68 -18.90 5.11 -13.59
N SER A 69 -19.86 5.13 -14.52
CA SER A 69 -19.70 4.56 -15.86
C SER A 69 -18.51 5.18 -16.61
N SER A 70 -18.35 6.51 -16.51
CA SER A 70 -17.20 7.22 -17.08
C SER A 70 -15.89 6.84 -16.39
N GLU A 71 -15.84 6.85 -15.06
CA GLU A 71 -14.61 6.62 -14.31
C GLU A 71 -14.09 5.18 -14.46
N LEU A 72 -15.00 4.20 -14.33
CA LEU A 72 -14.68 2.77 -14.49
C LEU A 72 -14.25 2.43 -15.91
N SER A 73 -14.63 3.23 -16.92
CA SER A 73 -14.16 3.04 -18.30
C SER A 73 -12.65 3.25 -18.49
N THR A 74 -12.00 3.87 -17.50
CA THR A 74 -10.54 4.01 -17.51
C THR A 74 -9.82 2.76 -16.99
N PHE A 75 -10.55 1.79 -16.43
CA PHE A 75 -10.00 0.52 -15.93
C PHE A 75 -10.17 -0.60 -16.95
N THR A 76 -9.22 -1.54 -16.98
CA THR A 76 -9.37 -2.77 -17.75
C THR A 76 -10.19 -3.77 -16.94
N ILE A 77 -11.43 -4.01 -17.34
CA ILE A 77 -12.35 -4.94 -16.65
C ILE A 77 -12.29 -6.33 -17.29
N SER A 78 -12.11 -7.37 -16.47
CA SER A 78 -12.14 -8.77 -16.90
C SER A 78 -12.53 -9.71 -15.77
N GLN A 79 -13.25 -10.78 -16.10
CA GLN A 79 -13.54 -11.88 -15.16
C GLN A 79 -12.36 -12.82 -14.97
N GLY A 80 -11.38 -12.85 -15.87
CA GLY A 80 -10.26 -13.78 -15.76
C GLY A 80 -9.44 -13.53 -14.49
N ASN A 81 -8.76 -14.53 -13.95
CA ASN A 81 -7.73 -14.29 -12.93
C ASN A 81 -6.43 -13.79 -13.58
N THR A 82 -6.57 -12.82 -14.47
CA THR A 82 -5.48 -12.18 -15.20
C THR A 82 -4.94 -11.03 -14.38
N ARG A 83 -3.61 -10.97 -14.21
CA ARG A 83 -2.94 -9.81 -13.62
C ARG A 83 -3.30 -8.54 -14.42
N PHE A 84 -3.22 -7.40 -13.76
CA PHE A 84 -3.48 -6.09 -14.38
C PHE A 84 -4.90 -5.88 -14.90
N THR A 85 -5.88 -6.56 -14.32
CA THR A 85 -7.30 -6.37 -14.64
C THR A 85 -8.15 -6.30 -13.38
N SER A 86 -9.14 -5.41 -13.38
CA SER A 86 -10.07 -5.23 -12.27
C SER A 86 -11.40 -5.96 -12.50
N ARG A 87 -12.09 -6.25 -11.41
CA ARG A 87 -13.47 -6.77 -11.39
C ARG A 87 -14.36 -5.77 -10.65
N VAL A 88 -15.65 -5.78 -10.98
CA VAL A 88 -16.63 -4.88 -10.33
C VAL A 88 -17.83 -5.69 -9.87
N ALA A 89 -18.20 -5.53 -8.61
CA ALA A 89 -19.47 -5.96 -8.05
C ALA A 89 -20.35 -4.75 -7.76
N ILE A 90 -21.66 -4.94 -7.80
CA ILE A 90 -22.65 -3.89 -7.54
C ILE A 90 -23.68 -4.41 -6.54
N ILE A 91 -23.78 -3.71 -5.42
CA ILE A 91 -24.78 -3.90 -4.39
C ILE A 91 -25.55 -2.59 -4.29
N THR A 92 -26.88 -2.67 -4.27
CA THR A 92 -27.75 -1.50 -4.06
C THR A 92 -28.51 -1.69 -2.76
N TYR A 93 -28.75 -0.62 -2.01
CA TYR A 93 -29.53 -0.69 -0.79
C TYR A 93 -30.52 0.46 -0.64
N ALA A 94 -31.69 0.16 -0.10
CA ALA A 94 -32.71 1.09 0.38
C ALA A 94 -33.25 0.51 1.68
N ASP A 95 -34.54 0.25 1.84
CA ASP A 95 -35.07 -0.57 2.95
C ASP A 95 -34.46 -1.98 3.02
N THR A 96 -34.13 -2.55 1.86
CA THR A 96 -33.49 -3.84 1.67
C THR A 96 -32.23 -3.71 0.80
N ALA A 97 -31.31 -4.68 0.91
CA ALA A 97 -30.12 -4.76 0.06
C ALA A 97 -30.30 -5.79 -1.05
N ASN A 98 -29.86 -5.43 -2.25
CA ASN A 98 -29.90 -6.29 -3.44
C ASN A 98 -28.50 -6.39 -4.05
N GLN A 99 -28.06 -7.62 -4.27
CA GLN A 99 -26.89 -7.89 -5.10
C GLN A 99 -27.28 -7.79 -6.58
N VAL A 100 -26.91 -6.67 -7.23
CA VAL A 100 -27.12 -6.48 -8.67
C VAL A 100 -26.12 -7.31 -9.47
N ALA A 101 -24.88 -7.42 -8.97
CA ALA A 101 -23.85 -8.26 -9.59
C ALA A 101 -22.76 -8.70 -8.61
N HIS A 102 -22.23 -9.89 -8.88
CA HIS A 102 -21.06 -10.46 -8.22
C HIS A 102 -19.76 -10.06 -8.96
N LEU A 103 -18.60 -10.23 -8.32
CA LEU A 103 -17.28 -9.94 -8.92
C LEU A 103 -17.00 -10.73 -10.21
N THR A 104 -17.70 -11.85 -10.40
CA THR A 104 -17.59 -12.74 -11.57
C THR A 104 -18.68 -12.50 -12.60
N THR A 105 -19.55 -11.49 -12.43
CA THR A 105 -20.70 -11.26 -13.33
C THR A 105 -20.31 -10.54 -14.61
N TYR A 106 -19.40 -9.56 -14.58
CA TYR A 106 -19.12 -8.69 -15.73
C TYR A 106 -17.76 -8.96 -16.37
N ALA A 107 -17.77 -9.31 -17.66
CA ALA A 107 -16.58 -9.61 -18.45
C ALA A 107 -15.94 -8.36 -19.07
N ASN A 108 -16.65 -7.23 -19.12
CA ASN A 108 -16.17 -5.99 -19.71
C ASN A 108 -16.93 -4.77 -19.17
N ILE A 109 -16.43 -3.58 -19.48
CA ILE A 109 -17.01 -2.31 -19.05
C ILE A 109 -18.45 -2.10 -19.57
N THR A 110 -18.77 -2.51 -20.80
CA THR A 110 -20.11 -2.28 -21.39
C THR A 110 -21.22 -2.91 -20.55
N GLN A 111 -20.99 -4.11 -19.99
CA GLN A 111 -21.97 -4.78 -19.13
C GLN A 111 -22.16 -4.05 -17.79
N ILE A 112 -21.08 -3.50 -17.21
CA ILE A 112 -21.16 -2.66 -16.01
C ILE A 112 -21.97 -1.40 -16.30
N GLN A 113 -21.73 -0.74 -17.43
CA GLN A 113 -22.45 0.49 -17.80
C GLN A 113 -23.95 0.24 -17.96
N GLN A 114 -24.33 -0.86 -18.62
CA GLN A 114 -25.73 -1.27 -18.76
C GLN A 114 -26.38 -1.49 -17.40
N ALA A 115 -25.68 -2.19 -16.49
CA ALA A 115 -26.18 -2.44 -15.15
C ALA A 115 -26.33 -1.15 -14.35
N LEU A 116 -25.30 -0.29 -14.33
CA LEU A 116 -25.36 1.01 -13.65
C LEU A 116 -26.54 1.86 -14.15
N PHE A 117 -26.81 1.87 -15.45
CA PHE A 117 -27.91 2.64 -16.04
C PHE A 117 -29.30 2.04 -15.76
N SER A 118 -29.37 0.79 -15.30
CA SER A 118 -30.61 0.12 -14.89
C SER A 118 -30.98 0.35 -13.43
N ILE A 119 -30.06 0.91 -12.62
CA ILE A 119 -30.29 1.19 -11.20
C ILE A 119 -31.28 2.35 -11.07
N ASN A 120 -32.36 2.11 -10.32
CA ASN A 120 -33.40 3.10 -10.05
C ASN A 120 -33.52 3.36 -8.54
N VAL A 121 -34.08 4.52 -8.20
CA VAL A 121 -34.43 4.82 -6.81
C VAL A 121 -35.55 3.90 -6.37
N SER A 122 -35.42 3.34 -5.17
CA SER A 122 -36.45 2.52 -4.54
C SER A 122 -37.70 3.34 -4.24
N SER A 123 -38.86 2.74 -4.44
CA SER A 123 -40.15 3.28 -4.03
C SER A 123 -40.39 3.15 -2.52
N SER A 124 -39.63 2.32 -1.82
CA SER A 124 -39.83 1.99 -0.41
C SER A 124 -38.74 2.59 0.48
N SER A 125 -39.17 3.63 1.22
CA SER A 125 -38.53 4.20 2.41
C SER A 125 -37.36 5.19 2.25
N SER A 126 -37.19 6.01 3.30
CA SER A 126 -36.07 6.90 3.57
C SER A 126 -35.02 6.27 4.50
N VAL A 127 -35.21 5.00 4.87
CA VAL A 127 -34.34 4.20 5.74
C VAL A 127 -33.42 3.36 4.86
N ALA A 128 -32.14 3.29 5.23
CA ALA A 128 -31.11 2.64 4.43
C ALA A 128 -30.56 1.41 5.19
N GLY A 129 -30.99 0.20 4.80
CA GLY A 129 -30.61 -1.11 5.31
C GLY A 129 -29.20 -1.51 4.92
N LEU A 130 -28.22 -0.70 5.33
CA LEU A 130 -26.80 -0.86 5.01
C LEU A 130 -26.20 -2.16 5.57
N VAL A 131 -26.71 -2.70 6.69
CA VAL A 131 -26.20 -3.94 7.31
C VAL A 131 -26.25 -5.12 6.35
N ASN A 132 -27.39 -5.32 5.65
CA ASN A 132 -27.50 -6.43 4.69
C ASN A 132 -26.57 -6.22 3.48
N ALA A 133 -26.33 -4.97 3.07
CA ALA A 133 -25.41 -4.67 1.98
C ALA A 133 -23.95 -4.91 2.38
N ALA A 134 -23.61 -4.56 3.62
CA ALA A 134 -22.34 -4.88 4.25
C ALA A 134 -22.09 -6.40 4.29
N ASP A 135 -23.10 -7.20 4.67
CA ASP A 135 -23.01 -8.65 4.66
C ASP A 135 -22.74 -9.23 3.27
N TYR A 136 -23.42 -8.72 2.23
CA TYR A 136 -23.12 -9.10 0.84
C TYR A 136 -21.67 -8.78 0.47
N ALA A 137 -21.19 -7.58 0.81
CA ALA A 137 -19.82 -7.18 0.51
C ALA A 137 -18.80 -8.07 1.21
N VAL A 138 -18.96 -8.32 2.51
CA VAL A 138 -18.08 -9.20 3.30
C VAL A 138 -18.02 -10.61 2.73
N ARG A 139 -19.17 -11.17 2.33
CA ARG A 139 -19.24 -12.49 1.69
C ARG A 139 -18.50 -12.52 0.36
N MET A 140 -18.72 -11.54 -0.52
CA MET A 140 -18.02 -11.46 -1.81
C MET A 140 -16.50 -11.40 -1.65
N ILE A 141 -16.02 -10.63 -0.67
CA ILE A 141 -14.59 -10.53 -0.35
C ILE A 141 -14.06 -11.88 0.13
N SER A 142 -14.79 -12.50 1.04
CA SER A 142 -14.45 -13.80 1.60
C SER A 142 -14.41 -14.89 0.51
N ASP A 143 -15.36 -14.89 -0.41
CA ASP A 143 -15.43 -15.84 -1.52
C ASP A 143 -14.28 -15.63 -2.50
N ALA A 144 -14.01 -14.37 -2.90
CA ALA A 144 -12.90 -14.05 -3.79
C ALA A 144 -11.55 -14.55 -3.23
N TYR A 145 -11.27 -14.27 -1.96
CA TYR A 145 -10.04 -14.78 -1.34
C TYR A 145 -10.05 -16.29 -1.11
N GLY A 146 -11.21 -16.89 -0.83
CA GLY A 146 -11.37 -18.35 -0.76
C GLY A 146 -11.03 -19.07 -2.08
N GLU A 147 -11.22 -18.39 -3.20
CA GLU A 147 -10.85 -18.85 -4.56
C GLU A 147 -9.38 -18.56 -4.93
N ASN A 148 -8.58 -18.07 -3.98
CA ASN A 148 -7.21 -17.59 -4.19
C ASN A 148 -7.12 -16.43 -5.20
N ASP A 149 -8.15 -15.57 -5.28
CA ASP A 149 -8.01 -14.29 -5.97
C ASP A 149 -7.01 -13.43 -5.21
N GLN A 150 -6.01 -12.91 -5.92
CA GLN A 150 -4.93 -12.11 -5.36
C GLN A 150 -5.18 -10.60 -5.47
N ARG A 151 -6.29 -10.18 -6.10
CA ARG A 151 -6.71 -8.77 -6.15
C ARG A 151 -7.03 -8.24 -4.77
N ILE A 152 -6.68 -6.99 -4.53
CA ILE A 152 -7.16 -6.28 -3.35
C ILE A 152 -8.64 -5.95 -3.54
N SER A 153 -9.48 -6.39 -2.59
CA SER A 153 -10.90 -6.02 -2.57
C SER A 153 -11.08 -4.67 -1.89
N VAL A 154 -11.77 -3.76 -2.57
CA VAL A 154 -11.98 -2.36 -2.14
C VAL A 154 -13.48 -2.03 -2.20
N PRO A 155 -14.18 -2.03 -1.05
CA PRO A 155 -15.55 -1.59 -0.97
C PRO A 155 -15.65 -0.07 -1.04
N VAL A 156 -16.66 0.42 -1.76
CA VAL A 156 -16.95 1.85 -1.93
C VAL A 156 -18.40 2.10 -1.56
N LEU A 157 -18.63 2.81 -0.46
CA LEU A 157 -19.95 3.14 0.06
C LEU A 157 -20.41 4.51 -0.43
N PHE A 158 -21.51 4.53 -1.18
CA PHE A 158 -22.21 5.73 -1.60
C PHE A 158 -23.45 5.89 -0.72
N SER A 159 -23.48 6.91 0.14
CA SER A 159 -24.56 7.10 1.10
C SER A 159 -25.15 8.50 1.06
N SER A 160 -26.48 8.61 1.07
CA SER A 160 -27.22 9.88 1.20
C SER A 160 -27.81 10.09 2.60
N SER A 161 -27.83 9.04 3.41
CA SER A 161 -28.40 9.00 4.75
C SER A 161 -27.87 7.78 5.52
N LEU A 162 -27.66 7.96 6.82
CA LEU A 162 -27.33 6.89 7.77
C LEU A 162 -28.49 6.65 8.76
N ASN A 163 -29.68 7.13 8.43
CA ASN A 163 -30.86 6.90 9.25
C ASN A 163 -31.20 5.39 9.27
N GLY A 164 -31.31 4.83 10.47
CA GLY A 164 -31.64 3.42 10.69
C GLY A 164 -30.45 2.48 10.71
N LEU A 165 -29.24 2.99 10.96
CA LEU A 165 -28.12 2.12 11.26
C LEU A 165 -28.23 1.54 12.65
N ASP A 166 -28.17 0.22 12.71
CA ASP A 166 -27.85 -0.49 13.93
C ASP A 166 -26.37 -0.29 14.30
N THR A 167 -26.02 -0.61 15.54
CA THR A 167 -24.66 -0.60 16.11
C THR A 167 -23.64 -1.48 15.38
N ASN A 168 -24.04 -2.18 14.31
CA ASN A 168 -23.28 -3.24 13.65
C ASN A 168 -22.40 -2.76 12.48
N ILE A 169 -22.33 -1.45 12.23
CA ILE A 169 -21.49 -0.90 11.16
C ILE A 169 -20.01 -0.82 11.53
N ALA A 170 -19.69 -0.69 12.82
CA ALA A 170 -18.32 -0.82 13.30
C ALA A 170 -17.77 -2.21 12.96
N ASP A 171 -18.55 -3.26 13.25
CA ASP A 171 -18.20 -4.64 12.89
C ASP A 171 -18.02 -4.81 11.38
N PHE A 172 -18.82 -4.13 10.54
CA PHE A 172 -18.59 -4.12 9.09
C PHE A 172 -17.23 -3.52 8.72
N VAL A 173 -16.92 -2.32 9.23
CA VAL A 173 -15.64 -1.64 8.97
C VAL A 173 -14.47 -2.49 9.45
N ASP A 174 -14.56 -3.03 10.65
CA ASP A 174 -13.55 -3.92 11.24
C ASP A 174 -13.38 -5.19 10.42
N ASN A 175 -14.47 -5.80 9.93
CA ASN A 175 -14.40 -6.97 9.04
C ASN A 175 -13.76 -6.65 7.69
N ILE A 176 -14.06 -5.49 7.09
CA ILE A 176 -13.41 -5.05 5.85
C ILE A 176 -11.91 -4.87 6.08
N GLN A 177 -11.52 -4.15 7.12
CA GLN A 177 -10.12 -3.93 7.46
C GLN A 177 -9.42 -5.26 7.80
N TYR A 178 -10.08 -6.16 8.51
CA TYR A 178 -9.55 -7.48 8.85
C TYR A 178 -9.31 -8.36 7.62
N LEU A 179 -10.27 -8.42 6.69
CA LEU A 179 -10.21 -9.28 5.51
C LEU A 179 -9.29 -8.72 4.43
N THR A 180 -9.33 -7.41 4.19
CA THR A 180 -8.67 -6.76 3.05
C THR A 180 -7.39 -6.01 3.43
N GLY A 181 -7.18 -5.71 4.71
CA GLY A 181 -6.18 -4.76 5.19
C GLY A 181 -6.30 -3.36 4.58
N GLN A 182 -7.43 -3.06 3.93
CA GLN A 182 -7.81 -1.76 3.43
C GLN A 182 -9.06 -1.31 4.19
N ASN A 183 -9.20 0.00 4.38
CA ASN A 183 -10.43 0.53 4.94
C ASN A 183 -11.46 0.78 3.82
N LEU A 184 -12.68 1.06 4.23
CA LEU A 184 -13.78 1.47 3.36
C LEU A 184 -13.48 2.82 2.69
N ILE A 185 -13.83 2.97 1.41
CA ILE A 185 -13.95 4.28 0.76
C ILE A 185 -15.40 4.74 0.94
N THR A 186 -15.61 5.95 1.46
CA THR A 186 -16.96 6.49 1.67
C THR A 186 -17.19 7.74 0.83
N ILE A 187 -18.40 7.88 0.30
CA ILE A 187 -18.82 9.05 -0.47
C ILE A 187 -20.18 9.54 0.05
N ASN A 188 -20.17 10.72 0.67
CA ASN A 188 -21.36 11.42 1.12
C ASN A 188 -22.06 12.15 -0.04
N TYR A 189 -23.27 11.71 -0.38
CA TYR A 189 -24.12 12.32 -1.42
C TYR A 189 -25.06 13.43 -0.93
N ASN A 190 -25.14 13.64 0.38
CA ASN A 190 -25.91 14.71 1.01
C ASN A 190 -24.96 15.70 1.73
N GLN A 191 -24.36 16.58 0.93
CA GLN A 191 -23.35 17.58 1.36
C GLN A 191 -23.82 18.51 2.47
N SER A 192 -25.13 18.76 2.59
CA SER A 192 -25.71 19.60 3.63
C SER A 192 -25.81 18.92 5.00
N ASN A 193 -25.56 17.61 5.08
CA ASN A 193 -25.68 16.85 6.32
C ASN A 193 -24.29 16.68 6.99
N ALA A 194 -23.99 17.57 7.93
CA ALA A 194 -22.74 17.54 8.70
C ALA A 194 -22.60 16.28 9.57
N ILE A 195 -23.70 15.72 10.07
CA ILE A 195 -23.73 14.52 10.91
C ILE A 195 -23.30 13.30 10.08
N LEU A 196 -23.91 13.13 8.91
CA LEU A 196 -23.54 12.11 7.93
C LEU A 196 -22.05 12.16 7.57
N THR A 197 -21.50 13.37 7.42
CA THR A 197 -20.08 13.55 7.12
C THR A 197 -19.19 13.08 8.27
N SER A 198 -19.57 13.41 9.51
CA SER A 198 -18.85 13.00 10.73
C SER A 198 -18.88 11.49 10.96
N ASP A 199 -19.99 10.82 10.67
CA ASP A 199 -20.12 9.38 10.85
C ASP A 199 -19.36 8.61 9.77
N LEU A 200 -19.45 9.04 8.50
CA LEU A 200 -18.68 8.44 7.41
C LEU A 200 -17.17 8.67 7.56
N ASN A 201 -16.75 9.76 8.22
CA ASN A 201 -15.34 10.01 8.55
C ASN A 201 -14.80 8.99 9.55
N GLN A 202 -15.63 8.45 10.45
CA GLN A 202 -15.21 7.44 11.41
C GLN A 202 -15.03 6.05 10.78
N TRP A 203 -15.63 5.80 9.61
CA TRP A 203 -15.62 4.48 8.97
C TRP A 203 -14.67 4.38 7.78
N ALA A 204 -14.28 5.51 7.20
CA ALA A 204 -13.26 5.53 6.17
C ALA A 204 -11.86 5.46 6.78
N ALA A 205 -10.85 5.02 6.00
CA ALA A 205 -9.47 5.38 6.31
C ALA A 205 -9.36 6.90 6.39
N ASP A 206 -8.43 7.42 7.19
CA ASP A 206 -8.11 8.84 7.10
C ASP A 206 -7.80 9.20 5.62
N SER A 207 -8.49 10.21 5.09
CA SER A 207 -8.40 10.66 3.67
C SER A 207 -9.16 9.85 2.60
N PHE A 208 -9.93 8.81 2.93
CA PHE A 208 -10.83 8.11 1.96
C PHE A 208 -12.33 8.34 2.16
N ASN A 209 -12.67 9.43 2.88
CA ASN A 209 -14.03 9.96 2.88
C ASN A 209 -14.12 11.16 1.94
N PHE A 210 -15.04 11.10 0.98
CA PHE A 210 -15.29 12.17 0.03
C PHE A 210 -16.73 12.65 0.15
N THR A 211 -16.98 13.86 -0.35
CA THR A 211 -18.33 14.36 -0.56
C THR A 211 -18.59 14.43 -2.06
N ASN A 212 -19.86 14.41 -2.48
CA ASN A 212 -20.26 14.46 -3.89
C ASN A 212 -20.03 15.84 -4.54
N ASP A 213 -18.76 16.28 -4.59
CA ASP A 213 -18.33 17.52 -5.22
C ASP A 213 -17.88 17.31 -6.68
N ALA A 214 -17.39 18.37 -7.33
CA ALA A 214 -16.93 18.32 -8.71
C ALA A 214 -15.71 17.41 -8.95
N LYS A 215 -14.99 17.01 -7.90
CA LYS A 215 -13.76 16.20 -7.95
C LYS A 215 -13.96 14.77 -7.41
N VAL A 216 -15.13 14.44 -6.87
CA VAL A 216 -15.39 13.16 -6.18
C VAL A 216 -14.97 11.93 -6.98
N TYR A 217 -15.14 11.93 -8.31
CA TYR A 217 -14.77 10.78 -9.14
C TYR A 217 -13.27 10.70 -9.44
N GLN A 218 -12.60 11.85 -9.56
CA GLN A 218 -11.14 11.91 -9.62
C GLN A 218 -10.54 11.41 -8.30
N ASN A 219 -11.13 11.82 -7.18
CA ASN A 219 -10.75 11.38 -5.85
C ASN A 219 -11.02 9.88 -5.65
N LEU A 220 -12.14 9.35 -6.17
CA LEU A 220 -12.45 7.93 -6.15
C LEU A 220 -11.40 7.12 -6.92
N LYS A 221 -11.08 7.52 -8.16
CA LYS A 221 -10.03 6.85 -8.93
C LYS A 221 -8.68 6.92 -8.22
N TRP A 222 -8.32 8.09 -7.69
CA TRP A 222 -7.11 8.25 -6.90
C TRP A 222 -7.12 7.28 -5.70
N ALA A 223 -8.20 7.22 -4.92
CA ALA A 223 -8.31 6.32 -3.77
C ALA A 223 -8.23 4.83 -4.15
N LEU A 224 -8.84 4.43 -5.26
CA LEU A 224 -8.71 3.07 -5.79
C LEU A 224 -7.26 2.74 -6.16
N LEU A 225 -6.55 3.66 -6.80
CA LEU A 225 -5.13 3.49 -7.14
C LEU A 225 -4.24 3.47 -5.89
N GLN A 226 -4.56 4.27 -4.87
CA GLN A 226 -3.89 4.23 -3.57
C GLN A 226 -4.14 2.91 -2.84
N ALA A 227 -5.35 2.33 -2.93
CA ALA A 227 -5.64 1.01 -2.39
C ALA A 227 -4.90 -0.11 -3.13
N ASN A 228 -4.69 0.04 -4.44
CA ASN A 228 -3.84 -0.83 -5.26
C ASN A 228 -2.35 -0.67 -4.95
N CYS A 229 -1.97 0.37 -4.20
CA CYS A 229 -0.60 0.64 -3.78
C CYS A 229 -0.37 0.11 -2.36
N TYR A 230 0.33 -1.01 -2.24
CA TYR A 230 0.52 -1.68 -0.94
C TYR A 230 1.83 -2.45 -0.86
N CYS A 231 2.29 -2.66 0.38
CA CYS A 231 3.42 -3.52 0.68
C CYS A 231 2.95 -4.87 1.19
N GLU A 232 3.80 -5.89 1.10
CA GLU A 232 3.50 -7.22 1.63
C GLU A 232 3.44 -7.22 3.17
N SER A 233 2.81 -8.23 3.80
CA SER A 233 2.40 -8.18 5.24
C SER A 233 3.52 -7.98 6.27
N ALA A 234 4.79 -8.11 5.90
CA ALA A 234 5.91 -7.84 6.80
C ALA A 234 6.56 -6.48 6.54
N GLN A 235 6.15 -5.79 5.47
CA GLN A 235 6.71 -4.54 5.01
C GLN A 235 5.79 -3.38 5.37
N LEU A 236 6.39 -2.23 5.67
CA LEU A 236 5.69 -1.00 6.00
C LEU A 236 5.64 -0.10 4.77
N THR A 237 4.44 0.32 4.38
CA THR A 237 4.27 1.30 3.30
C THR A 237 4.68 2.67 3.79
N PHE A 238 5.63 3.29 3.10
CA PHE A 238 6.04 4.66 3.38
C PHE A 238 4.87 5.63 3.17
N ARG A 239 4.65 6.46 4.19
CA ARG A 239 3.66 7.53 4.21
C ARG A 239 4.34 8.75 4.79
N ASP A 240 4.08 9.92 4.22
CA ASP A 240 4.63 11.16 4.74
C ASP A 240 3.90 11.57 6.03
N PRO A 241 4.57 11.56 7.20
CA PRO A 241 3.92 11.92 8.46
C PRO A 241 3.52 13.40 8.54
N LYS A 242 4.10 14.30 7.73
CA LYS A 242 3.91 15.76 7.84
C LYS A 242 2.72 16.31 7.06
N THR A 243 2.32 15.66 5.98
CA THR A 243 1.25 16.20 5.13
C THR A 243 -0.13 16.00 5.74
N GLY A 244 -0.25 15.19 6.80
CA GLY A 244 -1.55 14.75 7.35
C GLY A 244 -2.40 13.98 6.34
N ARG A 245 -1.88 13.77 5.12
CA ARG A 245 -2.48 13.00 4.06
C ARG A 245 -1.84 11.63 4.07
N LEU A 246 -2.66 10.61 4.16
CA LEU A 246 -2.26 9.21 4.08
C LEU A 246 -1.83 8.77 2.66
N GLU A 247 -1.33 9.71 1.85
CA GLU A 247 -0.76 9.43 0.52
C GLU A 247 0.30 8.34 0.67
N ARG A 248 0.02 7.20 0.05
CA ARG A 248 0.97 6.09 0.01
C ARG A 248 1.99 6.40 -1.06
N TYR A 249 3.21 5.99 -0.78
CA TYR A 249 4.29 5.97 -1.74
C TYR A 249 4.58 4.52 -2.12
N ALA A 250 5.10 4.31 -3.31
CA ALA A 250 5.54 3.02 -3.82
C ALA A 250 6.88 2.55 -3.20
N ASP A 251 7.18 3.01 -1.98
CA ASP A 251 8.36 2.66 -1.20
C ASP A 251 7.91 1.84 0.02
N CYS A 252 8.46 0.63 0.16
CA CYS A 252 8.20 -0.28 1.27
C CYS A 252 9.46 -0.46 2.11
N GLY A 253 9.36 -0.36 3.44
CA GLY A 253 10.44 -0.69 4.36
C GLY A 253 10.28 -2.10 4.92
N LEU A 254 11.29 -2.95 4.79
CA LEU A 254 11.41 -4.22 5.51
C LEU A 254 12.56 -4.12 6.51
N MET A 255 12.29 -4.39 7.78
CA MET A 255 13.38 -4.50 8.76
C MET A 255 13.98 -5.89 8.68
N THR A 256 15.30 -5.96 8.60
CA THR A 256 16.02 -7.23 8.75
C THR A 256 16.33 -7.44 10.23
N GLU A 257 16.07 -8.65 10.74
CA GLU A 257 16.39 -9.01 12.12
C GLU A 257 17.91 -8.98 12.39
N TRP A 258 18.26 -9.00 13.67
CA TRP A 258 19.61 -9.16 14.21
C TRP A 258 20.31 -10.35 13.57
N LEU A 259 21.18 -10.07 12.61
CA LEU A 259 22.07 -11.08 12.06
C LEU A 259 23.44 -10.81 12.65
N ASP A 260 24.08 -11.85 13.21
CA ASP A 260 25.53 -11.86 13.39
C ASP A 260 26.13 -11.65 11.99
N ILE A 261 26.44 -10.39 11.66
CA ILE A 261 27.00 -10.04 10.36
C ILE A 261 28.40 -10.66 10.34
N ASP A 262 28.50 -11.84 9.75
CA ASP A 262 29.78 -12.46 9.46
C ASP A 262 30.61 -11.49 8.62
N GLN A 263 31.93 -11.48 8.80
CA GLN A 263 32.82 -10.41 8.31
C GLN A 263 32.78 -10.19 6.78
N ASN A 264 32.15 -11.12 6.04
CA ASN A 264 32.03 -11.12 4.59
C ASN A 264 30.62 -10.77 4.07
N MET A 265 29.62 -10.54 4.93
CA MET A 265 28.28 -10.15 4.49
C MET A 265 28.22 -8.65 4.21
N THR A 266 27.71 -8.30 3.03
CA THR A 266 27.43 -6.91 2.66
C THR A 266 26.00 -6.54 3.08
N VAL A 267 25.71 -5.25 3.25
CA VAL A 267 24.34 -4.79 3.52
C VAL A 267 23.36 -5.24 2.42
N LEU A 268 23.86 -5.41 1.20
CA LEU A 268 23.09 -5.94 0.06
C LEU A 268 22.70 -7.41 0.23
N SER A 269 23.56 -8.23 0.83
CA SER A 269 23.19 -9.61 1.16
C SER A 269 22.13 -9.68 2.27
N LEU A 270 22.06 -8.69 3.16
CA LEU A 270 21.01 -8.60 4.17
C LEU A 270 19.66 -8.25 3.53
N CYS A 271 19.67 -7.37 2.52
CA CYS A 271 18.48 -6.99 1.76
C CYS A 271 18.16 -7.94 0.59
N GLU A 272 18.75 -9.15 0.54
CA GLU A 272 18.50 -10.15 -0.51
C GLU A 272 18.71 -9.64 -1.96
N GLY A 273 19.53 -8.59 -2.12
CA GLY A 273 19.79 -7.92 -3.40
C GLY A 273 19.01 -6.62 -3.62
N ASP A 274 18.10 -6.25 -2.72
CA ASP A 274 17.49 -4.92 -2.68
C ASP A 274 18.42 -3.89 -2.01
N ALA A 275 18.09 -2.61 -2.17
CA ALA A 275 18.86 -1.51 -1.61
C ALA A 275 18.48 -1.25 -0.15
N PRO A 276 19.43 -0.81 0.71
CA PRO A 276 19.10 -0.23 2.00
C PRO A 276 18.15 0.97 1.83
N PHE A 277 17.28 1.19 2.80
CA PHE A 277 16.28 2.24 2.77
C PHE A 277 16.94 3.60 2.82
N ALA A 278 17.07 4.22 1.65
CA ALA A 278 17.76 5.48 1.49
C ALA A 278 16.95 6.60 2.15
N ILE A 279 17.46 7.11 3.28
CA ILE A 279 16.83 8.19 4.03
C ILE A 279 17.19 9.53 3.41
N THR A 280 16.66 9.79 2.23
CA THR A 280 17.02 10.96 1.43
C THR A 280 16.21 12.21 1.77
N SER A 281 15.18 12.08 2.60
CA SER A 281 14.30 13.16 3.00
C SER A 281 13.96 13.11 4.49
N GLN A 282 13.55 14.24 5.06
CA GLN A 282 13.15 14.30 6.48
C GLN A 282 11.90 13.46 6.72
N ALA A 283 10.99 13.38 5.74
CA ALA A 283 9.80 12.55 5.84
C ALA A 283 10.15 11.06 5.95
N LYS A 284 11.15 10.57 5.19
CA LYS A 284 11.64 9.19 5.31
C LYS A 284 12.31 8.92 6.66
N PHE A 285 13.05 9.90 7.17
CA PHE A 285 13.67 9.79 8.50
C PHE A 285 12.62 9.75 9.60
N ASP A 286 11.68 10.69 9.56
CA ASP A 286 10.55 10.78 10.48
C ASP A 286 9.71 9.49 10.42
N PHE A 287 9.45 8.92 9.24
CA PHE A 287 8.71 7.67 9.10
C PHE A 287 9.38 6.49 9.82
N ILE A 288 10.69 6.37 9.71
CA ILE A 288 11.46 5.34 10.42
C ILE A 288 11.42 5.58 11.94
N GLN A 289 11.49 6.85 12.37
CA GLN A 289 11.48 7.24 13.78
C GLN A 289 10.12 7.11 14.47
N TYR A 290 9.03 7.56 13.83
CA TYR A 290 7.68 7.62 14.41
C TYR A 290 6.99 6.27 14.51
N HIS A 291 7.54 5.27 13.85
CA HIS A 291 7.08 3.91 13.99
C HIS A 291 7.81 3.30 15.20
N ASP A 292 7.06 3.08 16.30
CA ASP A 292 7.42 2.46 17.60
C ASP A 292 8.16 1.08 17.50
N TYR A 293 8.55 0.68 16.30
CA TYR A 293 9.10 -0.63 15.94
C TYR A 293 10.62 -0.69 16.07
N LEU A 294 11.33 0.44 16.02
CA LEU A 294 12.77 0.48 16.26
C LEU A 294 13.06 0.55 17.76
N ASP A 295 12.69 -0.49 18.52
CA ASP A 295 13.17 -0.65 19.90
C ASP A 295 14.68 -0.98 19.92
N VAL A 296 15.48 -0.14 19.25
CA VAL A 296 16.91 -0.28 19.02
C VAL A 296 17.59 1.07 19.16
N ASP A 297 18.73 1.09 19.82
CA ASP A 297 19.45 2.34 20.07
C ASP A 297 20.07 2.95 18.80
N SER A 298 20.29 2.12 17.77
CA SER A 298 20.88 2.54 16.51
C SER A 298 20.47 1.68 15.32
N PHE A 299 20.47 2.29 14.12
CA PHE A 299 20.25 1.60 12.85
C PHE A 299 21.09 2.21 11.72
N TYR A 300 21.43 1.38 10.73
CA TYR A 300 22.17 1.82 9.55
C TYR A 300 21.24 2.44 8.51
N ILE A 301 21.59 3.64 8.01
CA ILE A 301 20.73 4.41 7.09
C ILE A 301 21.08 4.21 5.62
N GLY A 302 22.15 3.47 5.29
CA GLY A 302 22.59 3.28 3.89
C GLY A 302 23.52 4.36 3.33
N LEU A 303 23.85 5.41 4.09
CA LEU A 303 24.78 6.47 3.68
C LEU A 303 26.21 6.09 4.08
N HIS A 304 27.15 6.17 3.12
CA HIS A 304 28.56 5.84 3.35
C HIS A 304 29.49 6.67 2.46
N ARG A 305 30.79 6.64 2.74
CA ARG A 305 31.82 7.23 1.89
C ARG A 305 32.33 6.22 0.88
N ASN A 306 32.34 6.62 -0.39
CA ASN A 306 33.02 5.86 -1.43
C ASN A 306 34.55 5.97 -1.31
N ALA A 307 35.27 5.31 -2.22
CA ALA A 307 36.74 5.35 -2.28
C ALA A 307 37.32 6.77 -2.43
N GLN A 308 36.54 7.70 -2.99
CA GLN A 308 36.88 9.11 -3.17
C GLN A 308 36.50 10.00 -1.97
N LYS A 309 36.02 9.40 -0.86
CA LYS A 309 35.55 10.09 0.35
C LYS A 309 34.33 10.99 0.15
N HIS A 310 33.55 10.75 -0.89
CA HIS A 310 32.27 11.42 -1.10
C HIS A 310 31.15 10.58 -0.48
N TRP A 311 30.17 11.26 0.12
CA TRP A 311 28.99 10.60 0.66
C TRP A 311 28.09 10.14 -0.48
N VAL A 312 27.77 8.85 -0.49
CA VAL A 312 26.90 8.22 -1.49
C VAL A 312 25.96 7.25 -0.80
N TRP A 313 24.78 7.07 -1.36
CA TRP A 313 23.84 6.04 -0.93
C TRP A 313 24.27 4.66 -1.43
N TRP A 314 23.95 3.62 -0.66
CA TRP A 314 24.18 2.22 -1.04
C TRP A 314 23.16 1.70 -2.09
N ASP A 315 22.47 2.58 -2.79
CA ASP A 315 21.38 2.28 -3.72
C ASP A 315 21.83 2.04 -5.17
N TYR A 316 23.13 1.78 -5.39
CA TYR A 316 23.78 1.66 -6.70
C TYR A 316 23.74 2.90 -7.60
N SER A 317 23.05 3.97 -7.21
CA SER A 317 23.01 5.21 -8.01
C SER A 317 24.38 5.92 -8.01
N LEU A 318 25.23 5.63 -7.02
CA LEU A 318 26.48 6.35 -6.70
C LEU A 318 26.27 7.86 -6.63
N LYS A 319 25.02 8.30 -6.44
CA LYS A 319 24.67 9.70 -6.43
C LYS A 319 25.22 10.32 -5.16
N GLU A 320 25.98 11.40 -5.33
CA GLU A 320 26.52 12.14 -4.21
C GLU A 320 25.38 12.75 -3.39
N PHE A 321 25.43 12.51 -2.08
CA PHE A 321 24.51 13.10 -1.13
C PHE A 321 24.92 14.56 -0.87
N PRO A 322 24.03 15.54 -1.13
CA PRO A 322 24.32 16.93 -0.86
C PRO A 322 24.23 17.19 0.66
N LEU A 323 25.38 17.15 1.34
CA LEU A 323 25.52 17.37 2.79
C LEU A 323 24.84 18.64 3.33
N GLY A 324 24.57 19.65 2.48
CA GLY A 324 24.05 20.95 2.88
C GLY A 324 22.56 21.03 3.19
N ASN A 325 21.75 20.00 2.87
CA ASN A 325 20.29 20.11 2.93
C ASN A 325 19.62 19.34 4.08
N PHE A 326 20.35 18.51 4.82
CA PHE A 326 19.77 17.66 5.87
C PHE A 326 20.30 18.00 7.26
N THR A 327 19.39 18.32 8.19
CA THR A 327 19.74 18.89 9.52
C THR A 327 19.77 17.86 10.64
N ALA A 328 19.61 16.56 10.35
CA ALA A 328 19.57 15.52 11.39
C ALA A 328 20.95 15.16 11.96
N TRP A 329 22.05 15.76 11.48
CA TRP A 329 23.39 15.49 11.99
C TRP A 329 23.54 15.85 13.47
N ALA A 330 24.05 14.91 14.26
CA ALA A 330 24.54 15.21 15.59
C ALA A 330 25.71 16.19 15.51
N SER A 331 25.81 17.09 16.49
CA SER A 331 26.87 18.10 16.53
C SER A 331 28.28 17.49 16.45
N GLY A 332 29.08 17.91 15.46
CA GLY A 332 30.46 17.44 15.26
C GLY A 332 30.62 16.15 14.44
N PHE A 333 29.52 15.48 14.05
CA PHE A 333 29.55 14.18 13.37
C PHE A 333 29.55 14.26 11.84
N ASN A 334 29.62 15.44 11.23
CA ASN A 334 29.80 15.58 9.77
C ASN A 334 31.29 15.59 9.34
N SER A 335 32.22 15.35 10.27
CA SER A 335 33.67 15.48 10.03
C SER A 335 34.30 14.23 9.40
N SER A 336 35.47 14.40 8.78
CA SER A 336 36.16 13.31 8.06
C SER A 336 36.80 12.25 8.97
N SER A 337 36.90 12.50 10.27
CA SER A 337 37.71 11.72 11.21
C SER A 337 36.96 10.63 11.98
N THR A 338 35.63 10.56 11.89
CA THR A 338 34.79 9.78 12.81
C THR A 338 34.18 8.50 12.21
N GLY A 339 34.41 8.25 10.92
CA GLY A 339 33.91 7.05 10.25
C GLY A 339 33.56 7.26 8.78
N ASP A 340 33.30 6.16 8.08
CA ASP A 340 32.92 6.14 6.67
C ASP A 340 31.44 5.73 6.46
N CYS A 341 30.68 5.42 7.52
CA CYS A 341 29.26 5.07 7.46
C CYS A 341 28.43 5.96 8.38
N VAL A 342 27.13 6.11 8.09
CA VAL A 342 26.19 6.93 8.88
C VAL A 342 25.10 6.07 9.49
N TYR A 343 24.75 6.40 10.73
CA TYR A 343 23.78 5.70 11.55
C TYR A 343 22.78 6.69 12.13
N GLY A 344 21.52 6.28 12.25
CA GLY A 344 20.57 6.94 13.13
C GLY A 344 20.77 6.39 14.52
N GLU A 345 21.05 7.24 15.50
CA GLU A 345 21.21 6.83 16.90
C GLU A 345 20.40 7.75 17.82
N SER A 346 19.74 7.17 18.83
CA SER A 346 19.01 7.97 19.82
C SER A 346 19.96 8.93 20.55
N ALA A 347 19.52 10.18 20.74
CA ALA A 347 20.31 11.19 21.43
C ALA A 347 20.59 10.85 22.91
N THR A 348 19.75 10.04 23.56
CA THR A 348 19.85 9.68 24.98
C THR A 348 20.03 8.19 25.24
N GLY A 349 20.05 7.35 24.18
CA GLY A 349 20.05 5.90 24.33
C GLY A 349 18.73 5.35 24.85
N ASP A 350 17.63 6.09 24.64
CA ASP A 350 16.26 5.61 24.82
C ASP A 350 15.47 5.80 23.52
N ASN A 351 14.46 4.96 23.30
CA ASN A 351 13.60 5.04 22.12
C ASN A 351 12.64 6.26 22.12
N THR A 352 12.73 7.16 23.11
CA THR A 352 11.85 8.33 23.26
C THR A 352 12.46 9.64 22.77
N SER A 353 13.79 9.69 22.62
CA SER A 353 14.50 10.85 22.10
C SER A 353 14.64 10.82 20.58
N PRO A 354 14.78 11.99 19.93
CA PRO A 354 14.97 12.03 18.50
C PRO A 354 16.28 11.36 18.10
N TYR A 355 16.21 10.56 17.03
CA TYR A 355 17.39 10.01 16.41
C TYR A 355 18.18 11.14 15.72
N LEU A 356 19.49 11.08 15.82
CA LEU A 356 20.41 11.97 15.11
C LEU A 356 21.38 11.14 14.28
N TRP A 357 21.80 11.69 13.15
CA TRP A 357 22.78 11.07 12.28
C TRP A 357 24.17 11.21 12.89
N LYS A 358 24.85 10.08 13.07
CA LYS A 358 26.24 10.00 13.52
C LYS A 358 27.06 9.21 12.52
N THR A 359 28.29 9.61 12.30
CA THR A 359 29.25 8.78 11.58
C THR A 359 29.87 7.75 12.50
N GLY A 360 30.07 6.54 11.99
CA GLY A 360 30.84 5.48 12.64
C GLY A 360 31.60 4.64 11.62
N SER A 361 32.37 3.67 12.11
CA SER A 361 33.06 2.75 11.23
C SER A 361 32.06 1.87 10.49
N CYS A 362 32.21 1.68 9.18
CA CYS A 362 31.41 0.70 8.45
C CYS A 362 31.62 -0.74 8.95
N TYR A 363 32.71 -0.99 9.67
CA TYR A 363 33.07 -2.31 10.21
C TYR A 363 34.03 -2.18 11.42
N PRO A 364 33.93 -2.99 12.49
CA PRO A 364 32.90 -3.97 12.83
C PRO A 364 31.68 -3.31 13.48
N TYR A 365 31.53 -1.99 13.43
CA TYR A 365 30.39 -1.33 14.08
C TYR A 365 29.04 -1.86 13.56
N LEU A 366 28.98 -2.39 12.33
CA LEU A 366 27.82 -3.13 11.83
C LEU A 366 27.51 -4.43 12.61
N SER A 367 28.49 -5.10 13.23
CA SER A 367 28.24 -6.26 14.11
C SER A 367 27.66 -5.88 15.47
N ASP A 368 27.81 -4.62 15.89
CA ASP A 368 27.18 -4.07 17.11
C ASP A 368 25.88 -3.31 16.81
N ILE A 369 25.52 -3.15 15.53
CA ILE A 369 24.29 -2.49 15.09
C ILE A 369 23.23 -3.53 14.76
N ALA A 370 22.06 -3.28 15.32
CA ALA A 370 20.97 -4.21 15.43
C ALA A 370 20.19 -4.46 14.12
N ILE A 371 19.98 -3.42 13.32
CA ILE A 371 18.94 -3.41 12.29
C ILE A 371 19.37 -2.57 11.08
N THR A 372 19.12 -3.11 9.89
CA THR A 372 19.03 -2.36 8.64
C THR A 372 17.57 -2.38 8.16
N VAL A 373 17.11 -1.27 7.58
CA VAL A 373 15.83 -1.24 6.86
C VAL A 373 16.15 -1.38 5.37
N CYS A 374 15.55 -2.36 4.71
CA CYS A 374 15.65 -2.59 3.27
C CYS A 374 14.47 -1.94 2.56
N GLN A 375 14.74 -1.25 1.45
CA GLN A 375 13.70 -0.64 0.63
C GLN A 375 13.29 -1.58 -0.50
N HIS A 376 12.02 -1.94 -0.49
CA HIS A 376 11.36 -2.69 -1.56
C HIS A 376 10.41 -1.78 -2.32
N ARG A 377 10.14 -2.13 -3.58
CA ARG A 377 9.10 -1.46 -4.36
C ARG A 377 7.72 -1.99 -3.95
N ALA A 378 6.78 -1.08 -3.71
CA ALA A 378 5.40 -1.47 -3.43
C ALA A 378 4.72 -2.10 -4.66
N CYS A 379 3.76 -2.97 -4.39
CA CYS A 379 2.80 -3.41 -5.40
C CYS A 379 1.97 -2.21 -5.82
N ASP A 380 1.90 -1.94 -7.11
CA ASP A 380 1.02 -0.93 -7.71
C ASP A 380 0.66 -1.31 -9.16
N ALA A 381 0.00 -0.41 -9.87
CA ALA A 381 -0.46 -0.69 -11.23
C ALA A 381 0.66 -0.76 -12.27
N ASP A 382 1.86 -0.24 -11.97
CA ASP A 382 3.02 -0.29 -12.86
C ASP A 382 4.09 -1.27 -12.33
N TYR A 383 3.72 -2.17 -11.42
CA TYR A 383 4.62 -3.16 -10.86
C TYR A 383 5.04 -4.18 -11.93
N ASP A 384 6.36 -4.32 -12.11
CA ASP A 384 6.92 -5.32 -13.02
C ASP A 384 7.00 -6.68 -12.30
N TRP A 385 6.05 -7.55 -12.62
CA TRP A 385 5.96 -8.89 -12.04
C TRP A 385 7.01 -9.88 -12.55
N GLU A 386 7.67 -9.58 -13.68
CA GLU A 386 8.65 -10.50 -14.29
C GLU A 386 10.06 -10.22 -13.75
N SER A 387 10.37 -8.96 -13.42
CA SER A 387 11.69 -8.56 -12.94
C SER A 387 11.87 -8.64 -11.43
N ASN A 388 10.78 -8.62 -10.65
CA ASN A 388 10.86 -8.52 -9.19
C ASN A 388 10.77 -9.90 -8.50
N LYS A 389 11.80 -10.23 -7.73
CA LYS A 389 11.95 -11.53 -7.04
C LYS A 389 10.90 -11.80 -5.95
N HIS A 390 10.39 -10.75 -5.31
CA HIS A 390 9.47 -10.85 -4.18
C HIS A 390 8.00 -11.02 -4.58
N GLY A 391 7.67 -10.77 -5.86
CA GLY A 391 6.30 -10.85 -6.35
C GLY A 391 5.36 -9.87 -5.65
N CYS A 392 4.10 -9.90 -6.07
CA CYS A 392 3.01 -9.16 -5.43
C CYS A 392 1.90 -10.17 -5.15
N GLY A 393 1.99 -10.80 -3.98
CA GLY A 393 1.00 -11.77 -3.51
C GLY A 393 0.20 -11.21 -2.34
N LEU A 394 -1.03 -11.71 -2.16
CA LEU A 394 -1.67 -11.56 -0.85
C LEU A 394 -0.87 -12.37 0.17
N PRO A 395 -0.61 -11.83 1.37
CA PRO A 395 0.19 -12.51 2.38
C PRO A 395 -0.37 -13.89 2.73
N GLU A 396 0.50 -14.90 2.83
CA GLU A 396 0.12 -16.26 3.22
C GLU A 396 -0.60 -16.29 4.59
N LYS A 397 -0.21 -15.41 5.53
CA LYS A 397 -0.88 -15.18 6.82
C LYS A 397 -2.29 -14.59 6.69
N ARG A 398 -2.59 -13.84 5.62
CA ARG A 398 -3.95 -13.33 5.33
C ARG A 398 -4.84 -14.47 4.85
N ASN A 399 -4.31 -15.40 4.05
CA ASN A 399 -5.03 -16.61 3.63
C ASN A 399 -5.38 -17.54 4.80
N GLU A 400 -4.53 -17.66 5.83
CA GLU A 400 -4.86 -18.44 7.04
C GLU A 400 -5.93 -17.79 7.93
N LYS A 401 -5.91 -16.45 8.05
CA LYS A 401 -6.93 -15.68 8.79
C LYS A 401 -8.30 -15.75 8.10
N ILE A 402 -8.34 -15.64 6.77
CA ILE A 402 -9.57 -15.76 5.97
C ILE A 402 -10.18 -17.18 6.06
N LYS A 403 -9.35 -18.22 6.06
CA LYS A 403 -9.79 -19.62 6.28
C LYS A 403 -10.51 -19.82 7.63
N LYS A 404 -10.22 -19.01 8.67
CA LYS A 404 -10.92 -19.07 9.97
C LYS A 404 -12.30 -18.42 9.91
N VAL A 405 -12.44 -17.28 9.23
CA VAL A 405 -13.73 -16.56 9.06
C VAL A 405 -14.69 -17.38 8.19
N VAL A 406 -14.22 -17.93 7.07
CA VAL A 406 -15.02 -18.83 6.20
C VAL A 406 -15.54 -20.06 6.96
N LYS A 407 -14.77 -20.57 7.94
CA LYS A 407 -15.18 -21.71 8.78
C LYS A 407 -16.20 -21.35 9.86
N HIS A 408 -16.19 -20.13 10.39
CA HIS A 408 -17.14 -19.68 11.42
C HIS A 408 -18.44 -19.16 10.81
N GLY A 409 -18.38 -18.38 9.73
CA GLY A 409 -19.58 -17.89 9.03
C GLY A 409 -20.48 -18.99 8.44
N LYS A 410 -19.96 -20.21 8.24
CA LYS A 410 -20.78 -21.37 7.84
C LYS A 410 -21.52 -22.07 8.99
N LYS A 411 -21.13 -21.82 10.26
CA LYS A 411 -21.75 -22.47 11.43
C LYS A 411 -22.99 -21.74 11.95
N ASP A 412 -23.06 -20.43 11.78
CA ASP A 412 -24.15 -19.61 12.33
C ASP A 412 -25.31 -19.38 11.34
N LEU A 413 -25.37 -20.18 10.26
CA LEU A 413 -26.38 -20.07 9.19
C LEU A 413 -27.02 -21.42 8.83
N LYS A 414 -27.29 -22.26 9.84
CA LYS A 414 -28.23 -23.37 9.71
C LYS A 414 -29.54 -23.06 10.41
#